data_AF-A0A5C3K995-F1
#
_entry.id   AF-A0A5C3K995-F1
#
_cell.length_a   1.000
_cell.length_b   1.000
_cell.length_c   1.000
_cell.angle_alpha   90.00
_cell.angle_beta   90.00
_cell.angle_gamma   90.00
#
_symmetry.space_group_name_H-M   'P 1'
#
loop_
_entity.id
_entity.type
_entity.pdbx_description
1 polymer ?
#
loop_
_entity_poly.entity_id
_entity_poly.type
_entity_poly.pdbx_seq_one_letter_code
_entity_poly.pdbx_strand_id
1 'polypeptide(L)'
;MIVIFTDHIAAAKRAVDPSVHSGQGHSLAVCAELSKWFSGDPERSIEFVQVPSKIGWHVHLAAHDYVRDTPTVSGRRLETSLDSIRQAVVKSCVDSWISEFQHTSYRGRHFLQMGDMRDRPLKPSILKGGTWLSFTATESIAMTARMVRCILGHAPLGEYRARFNIDGEIQCKCGTFIETRAYLFGRCSFTQHGKTDSPRRLGELMDFLRANPRTFAFEAPSKGIG
;
A
#
# COMPACT_ATOMS: atom_id res chain seq x y z
N MET A 1 -12.58 35.30 -28.72
CA MET A 1 -13.09 34.51 -27.58
C MET A 1 -13.51 33.12 -28.06
N ILE A 2 -13.08 32.07 -27.34
CA ILE A 2 -13.55 30.68 -27.53
C ILE A 2 -14.24 30.27 -26.22
N VAL A 3 -15.41 29.63 -26.33
CA VAL A 3 -16.14 29.09 -25.19
C VAL A 3 -16.20 27.57 -25.31
N ILE A 4 -15.74 26.86 -24.29
CA ILE A 4 -15.68 25.40 -24.23
C ILE A 4 -16.68 24.93 -23.18
N PHE A 5 -17.70 24.21 -23.63
CA PHE A 5 -18.69 23.59 -22.75
C PHE A 5 -18.25 22.18 -22.36
N THR A 6 -18.30 21.86 -21.07
CA THR A 6 -17.88 20.54 -20.54
C THR A 6 -18.77 20.10 -19.39
N ASP A 7 -19.03 18.81 -19.28
CA ASP A 7 -19.65 18.21 -18.09
C ASP A 7 -18.65 17.91 -16.98
N HIS A 8 -17.35 17.99 -17.27
CA HIS A 8 -16.28 17.63 -16.35
C HIS A 8 -15.24 18.75 -16.21
N ILE A 9 -15.61 19.83 -15.50
CA ILE A 9 -14.78 21.02 -15.32
C ILE A 9 -13.39 20.71 -14.73
N ALA A 10 -13.26 19.68 -13.90
CA ALA A 10 -11.99 19.25 -13.34
C ALA A 10 -11.03 18.67 -14.40
N ALA A 11 -11.55 18.07 -15.47
CA ALA A 11 -10.75 17.57 -16.58
C ALA A 11 -10.32 18.72 -17.49
N ALA A 12 -11.22 19.66 -17.76
CA ALA A 12 -10.89 20.88 -18.49
C ALA A 12 -9.79 21.69 -17.78
N LYS A 13 -9.90 21.90 -16.46
CA LYS A 13 -8.83 22.53 -15.66
C LYS A 13 -7.52 21.78 -15.78
N ARG A 14 -7.55 20.44 -15.66
CA ARG A 14 -6.35 19.60 -15.78
C ARG A 14 -5.73 19.66 -17.17
N ALA A 15 -6.53 19.80 -18.24
CA ALA A 15 -6.05 19.87 -19.62
C ALA A 15 -5.25 21.15 -19.93
N VAL A 16 -5.35 22.17 -19.09
CA VAL A 16 -4.58 23.43 -19.19
C VAL A 16 -3.67 23.66 -17.99
N ASP A 17 -3.50 22.66 -17.13
CA ASP A 17 -2.61 22.71 -15.97
C ASP A 17 -1.22 22.19 -16.37
N PRO A 18 -0.17 23.04 -16.35
CA PRO A 18 1.20 22.60 -16.66
C PRO A 18 1.88 21.86 -15.49
N SER A 19 1.23 21.76 -14.32
CA SER A 19 1.79 21.13 -13.12
C SER A 19 1.99 19.61 -13.30
N VAL A 20 2.73 19.00 -12.36
CA VAL A 20 3.07 17.57 -12.46
C VAL A 20 1.85 16.71 -12.14
N HIS A 21 1.37 15.98 -13.16
CA HIS A 21 0.30 14.99 -13.03
C HIS A 21 0.33 13.99 -14.20
N SER A 22 -0.47 12.93 -14.13
CA SER A 22 -0.46 11.82 -15.11
C SER A 22 -0.77 12.23 -16.55
N GLY A 23 -1.53 13.31 -16.75
CA GLY A 23 -1.83 13.89 -18.07
C GLY A 23 -0.89 15.01 -18.54
N GLN A 24 0.23 15.28 -17.85
CA GLN A 24 0.99 16.53 -18.03
C GLN A 24 1.49 16.72 -19.48
N GLY A 25 1.90 15.65 -20.17
CA GLY A 25 2.32 15.75 -21.57
C GLY A 25 1.21 16.32 -22.48
N HIS A 26 -0.04 15.91 -22.27
CA HIS A 26 -1.18 16.46 -23.01
C HIS A 26 -1.44 17.92 -22.63
N SER A 27 -1.37 18.25 -21.34
CA SER A 27 -1.58 19.63 -20.89
C SER A 27 -0.50 20.57 -21.41
N LEU A 28 0.76 20.14 -21.44
CA LEU A 28 1.86 20.91 -22.03
C LEU A 28 1.66 21.12 -23.53
N ALA A 29 1.22 20.09 -24.27
CA ALA A 29 0.91 20.22 -25.70
C ALA A 29 -0.25 21.23 -25.94
N VAL A 30 -1.32 21.15 -25.14
CA VAL A 30 -2.43 22.11 -25.18
C VAL A 30 -1.92 23.51 -24.86
N CYS A 31 -1.19 23.70 -23.75
CA CYS A 31 -0.64 24.99 -23.36
C CYS A 31 0.30 25.58 -24.43
N ALA A 32 1.08 24.75 -25.12
CA ALA A 32 1.97 25.19 -26.19
C ALA A 32 1.19 25.77 -27.39
N GLU A 33 0.13 25.08 -27.83
CA GLU A 33 -0.73 25.59 -28.91
C GLU A 33 -1.55 26.81 -28.48
N LEU A 34 -2.09 26.79 -27.26
CA LEU A 34 -2.81 27.94 -26.70
C LEU A 34 -1.90 29.16 -26.55
N SER A 35 -0.65 28.98 -26.13
CA SER A 35 0.32 30.07 -26.00
C SER A 35 0.59 30.75 -27.35
N LYS A 36 0.76 29.97 -28.43
CA LYS A 36 0.88 30.51 -29.79
C LYS A 36 -0.39 31.28 -30.18
N TRP A 37 -1.56 30.73 -29.89
CA TRP A 37 -2.83 31.39 -30.21
C TRP A 37 -3.01 32.71 -29.44
N PHE A 38 -2.75 32.73 -28.13
CA PHE A 38 -2.84 33.94 -27.31
C PHE A 38 -1.83 35.02 -27.73
N SER A 39 -0.64 34.63 -28.20
CA SER A 39 0.38 35.60 -28.65
C SER A 39 -0.04 36.45 -29.86
N GLY A 40 -1.04 36.00 -30.63
CA GLY A 40 -1.47 36.69 -31.84
C GLY A 40 -2.42 37.87 -31.62
N ASP A 41 -3.09 37.96 -30.47
CA ASP A 41 -4.06 39.04 -30.17
C ASP A 41 -4.38 39.05 -28.66
N PRO A 42 -4.17 40.16 -27.94
CA PRO A 42 -4.40 40.26 -26.50
C PRO A 42 -5.88 40.12 -26.09
N GLU A 43 -6.84 40.30 -27.00
CA GLU A 43 -8.27 40.12 -26.73
C GLU A 43 -8.72 38.64 -26.83
N ARG A 44 -7.80 37.74 -27.16
CA ARG A 44 -8.08 36.31 -27.21
C ARG A 44 -8.23 35.75 -25.80
N SER A 45 -9.39 35.16 -25.55
CA SER A 45 -9.74 34.49 -24.30
C SER A 45 -10.35 33.11 -24.56
N ILE A 46 -10.16 32.21 -23.61
CA ILE A 46 -10.85 30.91 -23.55
C ILE A 46 -11.63 30.85 -22.23
N GLU A 47 -12.91 30.52 -22.34
CA GLU A 47 -13.78 30.32 -21.18
C GLU A 47 -14.26 28.87 -21.14
N PHE A 48 -14.21 28.27 -19.94
CA PHE A 48 -14.76 26.93 -19.71
C PHE A 48 -16.07 27.03 -18.95
N VAL A 49 -17.15 26.56 -19.56
CA VAL A 49 -18.50 26.57 -18.98
C VAL A 49 -18.90 25.15 -18.61
N GLN A 50 -19.23 24.93 -17.34
CA GLN A 50 -19.72 23.63 -16.90
C GLN A 50 -21.19 23.45 -17.27
N VAL A 51 -21.49 22.36 -17.98
CA VAL A 51 -22.85 21.99 -18.39
C VAL A 51 -23.18 20.62 -17.80
N PRO A 52 -24.18 20.50 -16.89
CA PRO A 52 -24.61 19.22 -16.38
C PRO A 52 -25.05 18.27 -17.50
N SER A 53 -24.47 17.07 -17.54
CA SER A 53 -24.80 16.02 -18.53
C SER A 53 -26.29 15.64 -18.56
N LYS A 54 -27.00 15.82 -17.44
CA LYS A 54 -28.44 15.58 -17.31
C LYS A 54 -29.32 16.48 -18.19
N ILE A 55 -28.79 17.59 -18.69
CA ILE A 55 -29.54 18.50 -19.57
C ILE A 55 -29.81 17.88 -20.93
N GLY A 56 -29.05 16.83 -21.32
CA GLY A 56 -29.26 16.12 -22.58
C GLY A 56 -29.05 17.01 -23.80
N TRP A 57 -28.15 18.00 -23.69
CA TRP A 57 -27.87 18.92 -24.78
C TRP A 57 -27.26 18.15 -25.96
N HIS A 58 -27.94 18.15 -27.11
CA HIS A 58 -27.60 17.34 -28.27
C HIS A 58 -26.14 17.52 -28.76
N VAL A 59 -25.58 18.73 -28.68
CA VAL A 59 -24.18 18.99 -29.05
C VAL A 59 -23.21 18.29 -28.10
N HIS A 60 -23.52 18.29 -26.80
CA HIS A 60 -22.70 17.66 -25.77
C HIS A 60 -22.80 16.12 -25.85
N LEU A 61 -23.98 15.59 -26.17
CA LEU A 61 -24.17 14.16 -26.45
C LEU A 61 -23.38 13.73 -27.70
N ALA A 62 -23.43 14.51 -28.79
CA ALA A 62 -22.66 14.23 -29.99
C ALA A 62 -21.14 14.24 -29.72
N ALA A 63 -20.65 15.16 -28.90
CA ALA A 63 -19.25 15.17 -28.47
C ALA A 63 -18.89 13.94 -27.61
N HIS A 64 -19.79 13.52 -26.72
CA HIS A 64 -19.61 12.31 -25.91
C HIS A 64 -19.54 11.05 -26.78
N ASP A 65 -20.48 10.88 -27.71
CA ASP A 65 -20.52 9.76 -28.65
C ASP A 65 -19.28 9.73 -29.54
N TYR A 66 -18.86 10.89 -30.05
CA TYR A 66 -17.64 11.00 -30.84
C TYR A 66 -16.40 10.56 -30.05
N VAL A 67 -16.24 11.01 -28.80
CA VAL A 67 -15.10 10.62 -27.96
C VAL A 67 -15.14 9.14 -27.60
N ARG A 68 -16.33 8.59 -27.32
CA ARG A 68 -16.51 7.15 -27.05
C ARG A 68 -16.11 6.29 -28.26
N ASP A 69 -16.48 6.73 -29.45
CA ASP A 69 -16.32 5.97 -30.69
C ASP A 69 -14.94 6.22 -31.35
N THR A 70 -14.20 7.25 -30.89
CA THR A 70 -12.83 7.52 -31.33
C THR A 70 -11.87 6.55 -30.64
N PRO A 71 -11.14 5.70 -31.40
CA PRO A 71 -10.11 4.85 -30.83
C PRO A 71 -9.05 5.71 -30.14
N THR A 72 -8.58 5.27 -28.97
CA THR A 72 -7.52 5.99 -28.25
C THR A 72 -6.27 6.02 -29.13
N VAL A 73 -5.97 7.17 -29.73
CA VAL A 73 -4.75 7.34 -30.51
C VAL A 73 -3.59 7.35 -29.53
N SER A 74 -2.98 6.18 -29.33
CA SER A 74 -1.66 6.10 -28.69
C SER A 74 -0.66 6.75 -29.65
N GLY A 75 -0.37 8.03 -29.42
CA GLY A 75 0.60 8.77 -30.21
C GLY A 75 1.93 8.01 -30.30
N ARG A 76 2.52 7.96 -31.51
CA ARG A 76 3.81 7.32 -31.83
C ARG A 76 4.99 7.83 -30.99
N ARG A 77 4.83 8.98 -30.33
CA ARG A 77 5.82 9.59 -29.45
C ARG A 77 5.14 9.82 -28.11
N LEU A 78 5.32 8.87 -27.19
CA LEU A 78 5.00 9.09 -25.79
C LEU A 78 6.03 10.13 -25.30
N GLU A 79 5.71 11.42 -25.42
CA GLU A 79 6.34 12.42 -24.55
C GLU A 79 6.02 11.97 -23.12
N THR A 80 6.98 11.28 -22.53
CA THR A 80 6.77 10.60 -21.26
C THR A 80 6.78 11.69 -20.21
N SER A 81 5.61 11.96 -19.62
CA SER A 81 5.52 12.97 -18.56
C SER A 81 6.47 12.64 -17.42
N LEU A 82 6.92 13.65 -16.68
CA LEU A 82 7.76 13.43 -15.49
C LEU A 82 7.07 12.51 -14.48
N ASP A 83 5.75 12.62 -14.34
CA ASP A 83 4.94 11.73 -13.51
C ASP A 83 5.01 10.27 -13.99
N SER A 84 4.86 10.04 -15.30
CA SER A 84 4.98 8.69 -15.89
C SER A 84 6.37 8.07 -15.65
N ILE A 85 7.44 8.86 -15.78
CA ILE A 85 8.81 8.40 -15.46
C ILE A 85 8.92 8.05 -13.97
N ARG A 86 8.41 8.92 -13.07
CA ARG A 86 8.41 8.66 -11.62
C ARG A 86 7.65 7.38 -11.28
N GLN A 87 6.46 7.18 -11.86
CA GLN A 87 5.68 5.98 -11.65
C GLN A 87 6.41 4.72 -12.13
N ALA A 88 7.08 4.79 -13.29
CA ALA A 88 7.87 3.67 -13.81
C ALA A 88 9.05 3.31 -12.89
N VAL A 89 9.78 4.31 -12.39
CA VAL A 89 10.88 4.11 -11.44
C VAL A 89 10.37 3.51 -10.13
N VAL A 90 9.31 4.08 -9.56
CA VAL A 90 8.68 3.55 -8.33
C VAL A 90 8.25 2.11 -8.51
N LYS A 91 7.62 1.78 -9.66
CA LYS A 91 7.22 0.41 -9.97
C LYS A 91 8.43 -0.52 -10.03
N SER A 92 9.51 -0.12 -10.71
CA SER A 92 10.74 -0.91 -10.81
C SER A 92 11.37 -1.20 -9.44
N CYS A 93 11.41 -0.19 -8.55
CA CYS A 93 11.90 -0.36 -7.18
C CYS A 93 11.03 -1.33 -6.37
N VAL A 94 9.70 -1.21 -6.47
CA VAL A 94 8.77 -2.11 -5.77
C VAL A 94 8.87 -3.53 -6.31
N ASP A 95 8.94 -3.72 -7.63
CA ASP A 95 9.10 -5.05 -8.23
C ASP A 95 10.42 -5.71 -7.78
N SER A 96 11.51 -4.93 -7.75
CA SER A 96 12.81 -5.40 -7.26
C SER A 96 12.74 -5.80 -5.79
N TRP A 97 12.13 -4.98 -4.94
CA TRP A 97 11.94 -5.29 -3.52
C TRP A 97 11.10 -6.55 -3.32
N ILE A 98 10.00 -6.71 -4.07
CA ILE A 98 9.17 -7.91 -4.05
C ILE A 98 9.98 -9.15 -4.44
N SER A 99 10.85 -9.04 -5.44
CA SER A 99 11.74 -10.13 -5.87
C SER A 99 12.72 -10.52 -4.77
N GLU A 100 13.44 -9.55 -4.21
CA GLU A 100 14.40 -9.79 -3.13
C GLU A 100 13.74 -10.41 -1.90
N PHE A 101 12.55 -9.93 -1.52
CA PHE A 101 11.80 -10.40 -0.37
C PHE A 101 11.38 -11.88 -0.46
N GLN A 102 11.33 -12.47 -1.66
CA GLN A 102 11.10 -13.90 -1.84
C GLN A 102 12.28 -14.77 -1.39
N HIS A 103 13.47 -14.19 -1.21
CA HIS A 103 14.65 -14.91 -0.76
C HIS A 103 14.82 -14.82 0.76
N THR A 104 15.03 -15.97 1.41
CA THR A 104 15.27 -16.04 2.86
C THR A 104 16.55 -15.33 3.30
N SER A 105 17.52 -15.15 2.38
CA SER A 105 18.73 -14.36 2.62
C SER A 105 18.42 -12.87 2.85
N TYR A 106 17.38 -12.36 2.19
CA TYR A 106 16.95 -10.97 2.32
C TYR A 106 15.97 -10.80 3.48
N ARG A 107 14.86 -11.56 3.51
CA ARG A 107 13.83 -11.39 4.55
C ARG A 107 14.25 -11.93 5.93
N GLY A 108 15.27 -12.79 5.96
CA GLY A 108 15.72 -13.50 7.16
C GLY A 108 15.01 -14.84 7.38
N ARG A 109 15.73 -15.78 7.99
CA ARG A 109 15.25 -17.17 8.24
C ARG A 109 14.11 -17.27 9.25
N HIS A 110 13.98 -16.28 10.13
CA HIS A 110 12.98 -16.28 11.20
C HIS A 110 11.73 -15.46 10.86
N PHE A 111 11.70 -14.81 9.70
CA PHE A 111 10.52 -14.09 9.22
C PHE A 111 9.37 -15.07 8.98
N LEU A 112 8.23 -14.84 9.62
CA LEU A 112 7.01 -15.61 9.41
C LEU A 112 6.31 -15.11 8.14
N GLN A 113 6.42 -15.88 7.07
CA GLN A 113 5.75 -15.55 5.82
C GLN A 113 4.24 -15.74 5.97
N MET A 114 3.50 -14.64 5.87
CA MET A 114 2.05 -14.64 5.91
C MET A 114 1.46 -14.72 4.50
N GLY A 115 0.29 -15.33 4.38
CA GLY A 115 -0.53 -15.39 3.18
C GLY A 115 -1.73 -14.43 3.20
N ASP A 116 -2.21 -14.07 2.03
CA ASP A 116 -3.51 -13.43 1.83
C ASP A 116 -4.66 -14.45 1.96
N MET A 117 -5.89 -14.01 1.69
CA MET A 117 -7.09 -14.87 1.72
C MET A 117 -7.04 -16.06 0.74
N ARG A 118 -6.12 -16.05 -0.23
CA ARG A 118 -5.89 -17.10 -1.23
C ARG A 118 -4.58 -17.85 -0.96
N ASP A 119 -4.01 -17.72 0.24
CA ASP A 119 -2.72 -18.29 0.65
C ASP A 119 -1.52 -17.85 -0.21
N ARG A 120 -1.64 -16.71 -0.91
CA ARG A 120 -0.51 -16.15 -1.65
C ARG A 120 0.35 -15.34 -0.71
N PRO A 121 1.69 -15.43 -0.79
CA PRO A 121 2.58 -14.66 0.07
C PRO A 121 2.27 -13.17 0.03
N LEU A 122 2.15 -12.55 1.21
CA LEU A 122 2.03 -11.10 1.32
C LEU A 122 3.31 -10.44 0.78
N LYS A 123 3.11 -9.38 -0.01
CA LYS A 123 4.16 -8.71 -0.79
C LYS A 123 4.40 -7.29 -0.30
N PRO A 124 5.66 -6.84 -0.21
CA PRO A 124 5.99 -5.48 0.18
C PRO A 124 5.21 -4.44 -0.63
N SER A 125 4.80 -3.35 0.03
CA SER A 125 4.05 -2.28 -0.62
C SER A 125 4.34 -0.96 0.07
N ILE A 126 4.41 0.10 -0.72
CA ILE A 126 4.60 1.49 -0.27
C ILE A 126 3.27 2.23 -0.07
N LEU A 127 2.14 1.60 -0.39
CA LEU A 127 0.83 2.26 -0.41
C LEU A 127 0.10 2.08 0.92
N LYS A 128 -0.19 3.19 1.63
CA LYS A 128 -1.14 3.28 2.75
C LYS A 128 -1.07 2.11 3.76
N GLY A 129 0.14 1.78 4.22
CA GLY A 129 0.35 0.71 5.22
C GLY A 129 0.47 -0.71 4.64
N GLY A 130 0.34 -0.86 3.32
CA GLY A 130 0.57 -2.10 2.59
C GLY A 130 -0.37 -3.24 2.99
N THR A 131 -0.01 -4.46 2.60
CA THR A 131 -0.81 -5.66 2.85
C THR A 131 -0.79 -6.15 4.30
N TRP A 132 0.04 -5.55 5.16
CA TRP A 132 0.16 -5.95 6.58
C TRP A 132 -0.56 -5.00 7.51
N LEU A 133 -0.29 -3.69 7.45
CA LEU A 133 -0.82 -2.74 8.45
C LEU A 133 -2.31 -2.46 8.25
N SER A 134 -2.87 -2.74 7.07
CA SER A 134 -4.31 -2.65 6.85
C SER A 134 -5.11 -3.53 7.83
N PHE A 135 -4.54 -4.64 8.30
CA PHE A 135 -5.17 -5.54 9.27
C PHE A 135 -5.12 -5.06 10.71
N THR A 136 -4.26 -4.08 11.00
CA THR A 136 -4.10 -3.52 12.34
C THR A 136 -4.60 -2.08 12.45
N ALA A 137 -5.27 -1.57 11.42
CA ALA A 137 -5.73 -0.17 11.37
C ALA A 137 -6.68 0.18 12.53
N THR A 138 -7.45 -0.78 13.02
CA THR A 138 -8.38 -0.62 14.15
C THR A 138 -7.87 -1.23 15.46
N GLU A 139 -6.64 -1.76 15.47
CA GLU A 139 -6.09 -2.50 16.60
C GLU A 139 -5.22 -1.58 17.47
N SER A 140 -5.05 -1.95 18.75
CA SER A 140 -4.17 -1.21 19.65
C SER A 140 -2.71 -1.26 19.20
N ILE A 141 -1.92 -0.22 19.52
CA ILE A 141 -0.47 -0.20 19.28
C ILE A 141 0.21 -1.44 19.90
N ALA A 142 -0.24 -1.87 21.08
CA ALA A 142 0.27 -3.07 21.74
C ALA A 142 0.02 -4.35 20.92
N MET A 143 -1.18 -4.49 20.34
CA MET A 143 -1.50 -5.60 19.44
C MET A 143 -0.60 -5.60 18.20
N THR A 144 -0.48 -4.44 17.53
CA THR A 144 0.37 -4.27 16.35
C THR A 144 1.83 -4.61 16.65
N ALA A 145 2.35 -4.16 17.80
CA ALA A 145 3.71 -4.45 18.21
C ALA A 145 3.94 -5.95 18.46
N ARG A 146 2.97 -6.66 19.04
CA ARG A 146 3.02 -8.12 19.24
C ARG A 146 2.99 -8.86 17.91
N MET A 147 2.14 -8.45 16.98
CA MET A 147 2.08 -8.98 15.62
C MET A 147 3.43 -8.81 14.91
N VAL A 148 3.99 -7.59 14.92
CA VAL A 148 5.28 -7.29 14.28
C VAL A 148 6.39 -8.13 14.89
N ARG A 149 6.51 -8.18 16.22
CA ARG A 149 7.52 -9.02 16.90
C ARG A 149 7.38 -10.50 16.55
N CYS A 150 6.15 -11.01 16.51
CA CYS A 150 5.86 -12.37 16.10
C CYS A 150 6.33 -12.61 14.65
N ILE A 151 5.97 -11.74 13.71
CA ILE A 151 6.31 -11.90 12.29
C ILE A 151 7.82 -11.82 12.07
N LEU A 152 8.48 -10.82 12.64
CA LEU A 152 9.92 -10.60 12.45
C LEU A 152 10.78 -11.64 13.21
N GLY A 153 10.19 -12.39 14.15
CA GLY A 153 10.95 -13.26 15.05
C GLY A 153 11.80 -12.45 16.04
N HIS A 154 11.26 -11.32 16.50
CA HIS A 154 11.85 -10.41 17.49
C HIS A 154 11.02 -10.36 18.79
N ALA A 155 10.15 -11.34 19.00
CA ALA A 155 9.48 -11.50 20.27
C ALA A 155 10.47 -11.93 21.35
N PRO A 156 10.31 -11.49 22.61
CA PRO A 156 11.23 -11.78 23.72
C PRO A 156 11.11 -13.22 24.26
N LEU A 157 11.02 -14.18 23.35
CA LEU A 157 10.92 -15.61 23.63
C LEU A 157 12.29 -16.20 23.94
N GLY A 158 12.30 -17.40 24.50
CA GLY A 158 13.53 -18.16 24.72
C GLY A 158 14.36 -18.37 23.46
N GLU A 159 13.74 -18.67 22.32
CA GLU A 159 14.45 -18.81 21.04
C GLU A 159 15.16 -17.52 20.59
N TYR A 160 14.59 -16.36 20.89
CA TYR A 160 15.19 -15.07 20.55
C TYR A 160 16.38 -14.77 21.45
N ARG A 161 16.21 -14.98 22.77
CA ARG A 161 17.25 -14.77 23.77
C ARG A 161 18.44 -15.69 23.54
N ALA A 162 18.20 -16.98 23.31
CA ALA A 162 19.24 -17.95 23.02
C ALA A 162 20.02 -17.60 21.74
N ARG A 163 19.33 -17.17 20.67
CA ARG A 163 19.98 -16.79 19.40
C ARG A 163 20.91 -15.58 19.54
N PHE A 164 20.53 -14.61 20.37
CA PHE A 164 21.27 -13.36 20.53
C PHE A 164 22.11 -13.29 21.81
N ASN A 165 22.20 -14.40 22.56
CA ASN A 165 22.89 -14.46 23.85
C ASN A 165 22.45 -13.33 24.82
N ILE A 166 21.13 -13.16 24.95
CA ILE A 166 20.51 -12.17 25.85
C ILE A 166 20.09 -12.86 27.14
N ASP A 167 20.41 -12.26 28.29
CA ASP A 167 20.05 -12.79 29.60
C ASP A 167 18.54 -12.98 29.79
N GLY A 168 18.17 -13.96 30.62
CA GLY A 168 16.82 -14.20 31.14
C GLY A 168 16.26 -15.59 30.81
N GLU A 169 15.00 -15.81 31.19
CA GLU A 169 14.32 -17.10 31.07
C GLU A 169 14.21 -17.52 29.59
N ILE A 170 14.74 -18.71 29.27
CA ILE A 170 14.56 -19.33 27.95
C ILE A 170 13.49 -20.41 27.94
N GLN A 171 13.14 -20.95 29.12
CA GLN A 171 12.14 -21.99 29.24
C GLN A 171 10.74 -21.41 29.11
N CYS A 172 9.83 -22.19 28.52
CA CYS A 172 8.42 -21.81 28.51
C CYS A 172 7.82 -22.06 29.90
N LYS A 173 6.81 -21.27 30.28
CA LYS A 173 6.10 -21.42 31.58
C LYS A 173 5.44 -22.79 31.78
N CYS A 174 5.23 -23.55 30.72
CA CYS A 174 4.77 -24.95 30.77
C CYS A 174 5.87 -25.97 31.12
N GLY A 175 7.13 -25.55 31.26
CA GLY A 175 8.27 -26.43 31.49
C GLY A 175 9.01 -26.91 30.23
N THR A 176 8.63 -26.42 29.03
CA THR A 176 9.39 -26.74 27.80
C THR A 176 10.76 -26.06 27.83
N PHE A 177 11.80 -26.83 27.46
CA PHE A 177 13.20 -26.42 27.56
C PHE A 177 13.53 -25.09 26.86
N ILE A 178 12.92 -24.83 25.70
CA ILE A 178 13.05 -23.54 25.02
C ILE A 178 11.69 -23.07 24.50
N GLU A 179 11.31 -21.85 24.89
CA GLU A 179 10.12 -21.20 24.38
C GLU A 179 10.34 -20.75 22.93
N THR A 180 9.72 -21.46 22.00
CA THR A 180 9.76 -21.15 20.56
C THR A 180 8.41 -20.65 20.07
N ARG A 181 8.40 -19.82 19.03
CA ARG A 181 7.16 -19.39 18.36
C ARG A 181 6.34 -20.59 17.87
N ALA A 182 6.98 -21.61 17.31
CA ALA A 182 6.30 -22.81 16.81
C ALA A 182 5.63 -23.61 17.95
N TYR A 183 6.30 -23.74 19.09
CA TYR A 183 5.75 -24.42 20.26
C TYR A 183 4.54 -23.66 20.83
N LEU A 184 4.62 -22.32 20.92
CA LEU A 184 3.51 -21.47 21.37
C LEU A 184 2.29 -21.56 20.44
N PHE A 185 2.48 -21.78 19.14
CA PHE A 185 1.34 -21.88 18.23
C PHE A 185 0.59 -23.21 18.31
N GLY A 186 1.27 -24.34 18.58
CA GLY A 186 0.63 -25.66 18.44
C GLY A 186 0.66 -26.58 19.66
N ARG A 187 1.45 -26.29 20.70
CA ARG A 187 1.73 -27.28 21.75
C ARG A 187 1.74 -26.76 23.18
N CYS A 188 1.89 -25.46 23.39
CA CYS A 188 1.97 -24.89 24.73
C CYS A 188 0.63 -24.93 25.47
N SER A 189 0.57 -25.63 26.59
CA SER A 189 -0.64 -25.73 27.44
C SER A 189 -1.15 -24.40 28.00
N PHE A 190 -0.33 -23.34 27.99
CA PHE A 190 -0.71 -22.00 28.44
C PHE A 190 -1.25 -21.09 27.32
N THR A 191 -1.32 -21.59 26.10
CA THR A 191 -1.88 -20.87 24.96
C THR A 191 -3.12 -21.55 24.42
N GLN A 192 -4.09 -20.76 23.98
CA GLN A 192 -5.21 -21.23 23.19
C GLN A 192 -4.76 -21.42 21.75
N HIS A 193 -4.96 -22.64 21.24
CA HIS A 193 -4.53 -23.04 19.90
C HIS A 193 -5.70 -23.03 18.91
N GLY A 194 -5.38 -22.72 17.66
CA GLY A 194 -6.28 -22.95 16.54
C GLY A 194 -6.24 -24.41 16.06
N LYS A 195 -6.91 -24.69 14.94
CA LYS A 195 -6.89 -26.01 14.29
C LYS A 195 -5.53 -26.37 13.67
N THR A 196 -4.64 -25.40 13.51
CA THR A 196 -3.36 -25.53 12.82
C THR A 196 -2.20 -25.17 13.74
N ASP A 197 -1.10 -25.89 13.60
CA ASP A 197 0.12 -25.71 14.40
C ASP A 197 0.83 -24.35 14.20
N SER A 198 0.48 -23.59 13.15
CA SER A 198 0.98 -22.23 12.90
C SER A 198 -0.01 -21.44 12.04
N PRO A 199 -0.24 -20.16 12.33
CA PRO A 199 -1.04 -19.30 11.46
C PRO A 199 -0.35 -19.15 10.10
N ARG A 200 -1.12 -19.32 9.04
CA ARG A 200 -0.69 -19.10 7.65
C ARG A 200 -1.16 -17.73 7.15
N ARG A 201 -2.29 -17.24 7.66
CA ARG A 201 -2.90 -15.97 7.25
C ARG A 201 -2.85 -14.93 8.35
N LEU A 202 -2.84 -13.65 7.95
CA LEU A 202 -2.75 -12.57 8.93
C LEU A 202 -3.95 -12.54 9.88
N GLY A 203 -5.15 -12.86 9.39
CA GLY A 203 -6.34 -13.01 10.23
C GLY A 203 -6.18 -14.07 11.32
N GLU A 204 -5.64 -15.25 10.98
CA GLU A 204 -5.40 -16.34 11.94
C GLU A 204 -4.39 -15.94 13.02
N LEU A 205 -3.33 -15.21 12.63
CA LEU A 205 -2.37 -14.67 13.59
C LEU A 205 -3.05 -13.68 14.52
N MET A 206 -3.88 -12.77 14.00
CA MET A 206 -4.59 -11.79 14.84
C MET A 206 -5.57 -12.46 15.81
N ASP A 207 -6.29 -13.48 15.36
CA ASP A 207 -7.18 -14.28 16.21
C ASP A 207 -6.38 -14.95 17.35
N PHE A 208 -5.23 -15.55 17.03
CA PHE A 208 -4.33 -16.12 18.03
C PHE A 208 -3.86 -15.08 19.05
N LEU A 209 -3.47 -13.88 18.59
CA LEU A 209 -2.99 -12.82 19.48
C LEU A 209 -4.08 -12.25 20.40
N ARG A 210 -5.34 -12.23 19.94
CA ARG A 210 -6.52 -11.86 20.74
C ARG A 210 -6.81 -12.92 21.81
N ALA A 211 -6.76 -14.19 21.44
CA ALA A 211 -6.96 -15.31 22.38
C ALA A 211 -5.84 -15.41 23.43
N ASN A 212 -4.64 -14.93 23.12
CA ASN A 212 -3.45 -15.08 23.95
C ASN A 212 -2.81 -13.73 24.28
N PRO A 213 -3.41 -12.88 25.14
CA PRO A 213 -3.06 -11.46 25.26
C PRO A 213 -1.62 -11.17 25.74
N ARG A 214 -0.94 -12.15 26.34
CA ARG A 214 0.44 -12.00 26.86
C ARG A 214 1.52 -12.47 25.88
N THR A 215 1.16 -13.23 24.84
CA THR A 215 2.15 -13.85 23.95
C THR A 215 2.83 -12.80 23.07
N PHE A 216 4.14 -12.95 22.86
CA PHE A 216 4.99 -12.03 22.07
C PHE A 216 5.03 -10.58 22.59
N ALA A 217 4.62 -10.34 23.84
CA ALA A 217 4.81 -9.07 24.53
C ALA A 217 6.09 -9.11 25.35
N PHE A 218 6.71 -7.94 25.56
CA PHE A 218 7.64 -7.79 26.67
C PHE A 218 6.87 -7.85 27.98
N GLU A 219 7.50 -8.38 29.01
CA GLU A 219 6.95 -8.23 30.36
C GLU A 219 6.88 -6.74 30.67
N ALA A 220 5.80 -6.31 31.34
CA ALA A 220 5.71 -4.94 31.80
C ALA A 220 6.90 -4.70 32.74
N PRO A 221 7.57 -3.53 32.67
CA PRO A 221 8.63 -3.22 33.61
C PRO A 221 8.08 -3.41 35.03
N SER A 222 8.84 -4.10 35.88
CA SER A 222 8.59 -4.12 37.31
C SER A 222 8.49 -2.66 37.76
N LYS A 223 7.33 -2.26 38.28
CA LYS A 223 6.95 -0.89 38.67
C LYS A 223 8.15 0.06 38.86
N GLY A 224 8.16 1.15 38.08
CA GLY A 224 8.94 2.35 38.40
C GLY A 224 10.23 2.53 37.60
N ILE A 225 10.10 2.98 36.34
CA ILE A 225 11.03 3.95 35.78
C ILE A 225 10.16 4.91 34.96
N GLY A 226 9.87 6.07 35.56
CA GLY A 226 9.33 7.27 34.92
C GLY A 226 10.31 8.41 35.14
#